data_AF-Q6C6U1-F1
#
_entry.id   AF-Q6C6U1-F1
#
_cell.length_a   1.000
_cell.length_b   1.000
_cell.length_c   1.000
_cell.angle_alpha   90.00
_cell.angle_beta   90.00
_cell.angle_gamma   90.00
#
_symmetry.space_group_name_H-M   'P 1'
#
loop_
_entity.id
_entity.type
_entity.pdbx_description
1 polymer ?
#
loop_
_entity_poly.entity_id
_entity_poly.type
_entity_poly.pdbx_seq_one_letter_code
_entity_poly.pdbx_strand_id
1 'polypeptide(L)'
;MSFLGLGGQNPNGPSNPQKLLAAEAELDMVTDMFNRLVESCHEKCIKADYSSGDLNANEGLCLDRCVAKYFDVNTKVGEVSMRGADGNYGLEDTANTVHAEAWKQRILHGPTLNVKYVHRIKVHEIVRLTMVYLAPWHFN
;
A
#
# COMPACT_ATOMS: atom_id res chain seq x y z
N MET A 1 -15.27 6.46 59.97
CA MET A 1 -15.65 7.84 60.35
C MET A 1 -14.95 8.80 59.41
N SER A 2 -15.74 9.66 58.78
CA SER A 2 -15.43 11.01 58.24
C SER A 2 -14.32 11.12 57.19
N PHE A 3 -14.58 11.52 55.93
CA PHE A 3 -15.37 12.68 55.45
C PHE A 3 -14.81 14.05 55.89
N LEU A 4 -13.49 14.19 55.93
CA LEU A 4 -12.76 15.47 55.91
C LEU A 4 -11.57 15.25 54.94
N GLY A 5 -11.62 15.51 53.64
CA GLY A 5 -12.19 16.69 52.98
C GLY A 5 -11.14 17.80 52.91
N LEU A 6 -10.08 17.65 52.09
CA LEU A 6 -9.46 18.74 51.32
C LEU A 6 -8.29 18.21 50.48
N GLY A 7 -8.37 18.36 49.17
CA GLY A 7 -7.30 17.96 48.25
C GLY A 7 -7.84 17.09 47.14
N GLY A 8 -8.81 17.62 46.38
CA GLY A 8 -9.14 17.09 45.07
C GLY A 8 -7.90 17.18 44.20
N GLN A 9 -7.05 16.17 44.29
CA GLN A 9 -6.00 15.92 43.31
C GLN A 9 -6.73 15.37 42.10
N ASN A 10 -7.34 16.29 41.35
CA ASN A 10 -7.76 16.05 40.00
C ASN A 10 -6.54 15.49 39.26
N PRO A 11 -6.52 14.21 38.84
CA PRO A 11 -5.38 13.65 38.11
C PRO A 11 -5.26 14.25 36.70
N ASN A 12 -6.18 15.12 36.30
CA ASN A 12 -6.06 15.94 35.10
C ASN A 12 -5.24 17.22 35.40
N GLY A 13 -4.04 17.06 35.97
CA GLY A 13 -2.96 18.05 35.87
C GLY A 13 -2.41 18.04 34.44
N PRO A 14 -1.72 19.12 33.99
CA PRO A 14 -1.57 19.41 32.57
C PRO A 14 -0.90 18.22 31.87
N SER A 15 -1.61 17.72 30.86
CA SER A 15 -1.16 16.75 29.85
C SER A 15 0.36 16.64 29.79
N ASN A 16 0.89 15.50 30.25
CA ASN A 16 2.32 15.20 30.24
C ASN A 16 2.95 15.72 28.94
N PRO A 17 3.99 16.55 28.99
CA PRO A 17 4.64 17.05 27.78
C PRO A 17 5.05 15.89 26.86
N GLN A 18 5.43 14.73 27.40
CA GLN A 18 5.67 13.52 26.61
C GLN A 18 4.46 13.04 25.78
N LYS A 19 3.22 13.15 26.29
CA LYS A 19 2.03 12.81 25.50
C LYS A 19 1.77 13.83 24.40
N LEU A 20 2.09 15.11 24.66
CA LEU A 20 2.00 16.16 23.64
C LEU A 20 3.05 15.96 22.55
N LEU A 21 4.30 15.64 22.92
CA LEU A 21 5.38 15.33 21.99
C LEU A 21 5.11 14.06 21.16
N ALA A 22 4.44 13.06 21.74
CA ALA A 22 4.01 11.89 20.99
C ALA A 22 2.87 12.24 20.02
N ALA A 23 1.91 13.06 20.45
CA ALA A 23 0.79 13.48 19.63
C ALA A 23 1.21 14.37 18.45
N GLU A 24 2.16 15.29 18.63
CA GLU A 24 2.70 16.09 17.51
C GLU A 24 3.39 15.19 16.47
N ALA A 25 4.16 14.18 16.90
CA ALA A 25 4.83 13.25 15.99
C ALA A 25 3.83 12.39 15.20
N GLU A 26 2.72 11.98 15.83
CA GLU A 26 1.64 11.27 15.13
C GLU A 26 0.97 12.18 14.07
N LEU A 27 0.74 13.46 14.38
CA LEU A 27 0.14 14.41 13.44
C LEU A 27 1.09 14.74 12.28
N ASP A 28 2.39 14.90 12.55
CA ASP A 28 3.41 15.15 11.52
C ASP A 28 3.53 13.98 10.55
N MET A 29 3.53 12.73 11.07
CA MET A 29 3.53 11.53 10.24
C MET A 29 2.31 11.47 9.33
N VAL A 30 1.11 11.72 9.87
CA VAL A 30 -0.15 11.70 9.11
C VAL A 30 -0.14 12.78 8.02
N THR A 31 0.43 13.95 8.29
CA THR A 31 0.51 15.05 7.33
C THR A 31 1.46 14.74 6.16
N ASP A 32 2.66 14.21 6.43
CA ASP A 32 3.60 13.76 5.38
C ASP A 32 2.97 12.66 4.51
N MET A 33 2.29 11.70 5.13
CA MET A 33 1.57 10.62 4.43
C MET A 33 0.51 11.18 3.49
N PHE A 34 -0.31 12.14 3.94
CA PHE A 34 -1.35 12.73 3.11
C PHE A 34 -0.78 13.52 1.93
N ASN A 35 0.27 14.31 2.14
CA ASN A 35 0.90 15.09 1.07
C ASN A 35 1.45 14.16 -0.03
N ARG A 36 2.21 13.13 0.35
CA ARG A 36 2.75 12.14 -0.61
C ARG A 36 1.66 11.32 -1.30
N LEU A 37 0.57 11.01 -0.59
CA LEU A 37 -0.58 10.32 -1.16
C LEU A 37 -1.25 11.16 -2.25
N VAL A 38 -1.49 12.44 -1.97
CA VAL A 38 -2.10 13.37 -2.94
C VAL A 38 -1.21 13.53 -4.16
N GLU A 39 0.09 13.79 -3.98
CA GLU A 39 1.04 13.93 -5.08
C GLU A 39 1.11 12.67 -5.95
N SER A 40 1.29 11.50 -5.32
CA SER A 40 1.39 10.21 -6.03
C SER A 40 0.12 9.86 -6.81
N CYS A 41 -1.06 10.11 -6.23
CA CYS A 41 -2.33 9.83 -6.91
C CYS A 41 -2.66 10.87 -7.97
N HIS A 42 -2.31 12.13 -7.76
CA HIS A 42 -2.45 13.17 -8.76
C HIS A 42 -1.60 12.86 -9.99
N GLU A 43 -0.32 12.54 -9.83
CA GLU A 43 0.56 12.16 -10.95
C GLU A 43 0.10 10.91 -11.71
N LYS A 44 -0.47 9.92 -11.02
CA LYS A 44 -0.89 8.65 -11.64
C LYS A 44 -2.23 8.75 -12.35
N CYS A 45 -3.16 9.52 -11.79
CA CYS A 45 -4.55 9.53 -12.24
C CYS A 45 -4.90 10.78 -13.06
N ILE A 46 -4.29 11.92 -12.77
CA ILE A 46 -4.56 13.19 -13.43
C ILE A 46 -3.39 13.49 -14.37
N LYS A 47 -3.59 13.21 -15.66
CA LYS A 47 -2.57 13.48 -16.68
C LYS A 47 -2.47 14.99 -16.93
N ALA A 48 -1.30 15.44 -17.37
CA ALA A 48 -1.06 16.86 -17.70
C ALA A 48 -1.96 17.40 -18.83
N ASP A 49 -2.61 16.51 -19.59
CA ASP A 49 -3.58 16.86 -20.62
C ASP A 49 -4.95 17.19 -20.00
N TYR A 50 -5.05 18.37 -19.39
CA TYR A 50 -6.31 18.93 -18.88
C TYR A 50 -7.20 19.41 -20.03
N SER A 51 -7.70 18.46 -20.82
CA SER A 51 -8.66 18.75 -21.89
C SER A 51 -10.06 19.08 -21.36
N SER A 52 -10.38 18.65 -20.14
CA SER A 52 -11.62 18.90 -19.43
C SER A 52 -11.34 19.47 -18.05
N GLY A 53 -12.11 20.48 -17.62
CA GLY A 53 -11.98 21.09 -16.29
C GLY A 53 -12.58 20.25 -15.14
N ASP A 54 -13.26 19.16 -15.47
CA ASP A 54 -13.91 18.26 -14.52
C ASP A 54 -13.20 16.91 -14.44
N LEU A 55 -13.30 16.26 -13.26
CA LEU A 55 -12.85 14.89 -13.07
C LEU A 55 -13.76 13.93 -13.83
N ASN A 56 -13.19 13.19 -14.77
CA ASN A 56 -13.89 12.14 -15.49
C ASN A 56 -14.11 10.92 -14.58
N ALA A 57 -15.14 10.11 -14.88
CA ALA A 57 -15.44 8.89 -14.12
C ALA A 57 -14.23 7.93 -14.02
N ASN A 58 -13.39 7.89 -15.06
CA ASN A 58 -12.17 7.09 -15.07
C ASN A 58 -11.11 7.61 -14.09
N GLU A 59 -11.00 8.93 -13.95
CA GLU A 59 -10.05 9.58 -13.01
C GLU A 59 -10.52 9.34 -11.57
N GLY A 60 -11.83 9.44 -11.31
CA GLY A 60 -12.42 9.08 -10.01
C GLY A 60 -12.10 7.64 -9.60
N LEU A 61 -12.38 6.67 -10.48
CA LEU A 61 -12.07 5.25 -10.22
C LEU A 61 -10.57 4.98 -10.06
N CYS A 62 -9.72 5.75 -10.74
CA CYS A 62 -8.27 5.67 -10.57
C CYS A 62 -7.87 6.17 -9.18
N LEU A 63 -8.41 7.31 -8.73
CA LEU A 63 -8.13 7.88 -7.41
C LEU A 63 -8.50 6.90 -6.29
N ASP A 64 -9.70 6.30 -6.33
CA ASP A 64 -10.13 5.30 -5.33
C ASP A 64 -9.17 4.11 -5.24
N ARG A 65 -8.73 3.58 -6.40
CA ARG A 65 -7.78 2.46 -6.46
C ARG A 65 -6.38 2.87 -6.04
N CYS A 66 -5.98 4.10 -6.36
CA CYS A 66 -4.67 4.64 -6.02
C CYS A 66 -4.51 4.75 -4.51
N VAL A 67 -5.50 5.31 -3.82
CA VAL A 67 -5.49 5.44 -2.36
C VAL A 67 -5.37 4.06 -1.69
N ALA A 68 -6.14 3.07 -2.13
CA ALA A 68 -6.04 1.70 -1.60
C ALA A 68 -4.63 1.11 -1.81
N LYS A 69 -4.04 1.30 -3.00
CA LYS A 69 -2.67 0.84 -3.29
C LYS A 69 -1.60 1.59 -2.52
N TYR A 70 -1.81 2.88 -2.26
CA TYR A 70 -0.85 3.68 -1.51
C TYR A 70 -0.68 3.12 -0.10
N PHE A 71 -1.77 2.80 0.60
CA PHE A 71 -1.70 2.19 1.93
C PHE A 71 -1.11 0.78 1.91
N ASP A 72 -1.44 -0.04 0.90
CA ASP A 72 -0.80 -1.36 0.70
C ASP A 72 0.72 -1.23 0.57
N VAL A 73 1.21 -0.26 -0.21
CA VAL A 73 2.65 -0.04 -0.38
C VAL A 73 3.27 0.53 0.89
N ASN A 74 2.59 1.46 1.54
CA ASN A 74 3.09 2.10 2.75
C ASN A 74 3.25 1.13 3.93
N THR A 75 2.36 0.14 4.07
CA THR A 75 2.50 -0.93 5.08
C THR A 75 3.69 -1.83 4.81
N LYS A 76 3.93 -2.20 3.54
CA LYS A 76 5.11 -2.98 3.12
C LYS A 76 6.41 -2.21 3.29
N VAL A 77 6.41 -0.93 2.95
CA VAL A 77 7.57 -0.05 3.19
C VAL A 77 7.85 0.04 4.69
N GLY A 78 6.81 0.10 5.54
CA GLY A 78 6.97 -0.01 6.99
C GLY A 78 7.63 -1.32 7.43
N GLU A 79 7.18 -2.47 6.91
CA GLU A 79 7.78 -3.78 7.20
C GLU A 79 9.24 -3.86 6.75
N VAL A 80 9.54 -3.38 5.54
CA VAL A 80 10.91 -3.35 5.00
C VAL A 80 11.77 -2.34 5.74
N SER A 81 11.23 -1.19 6.17
CA SER A 81 11.96 -0.20 6.95
C SER A 81 12.32 -0.73 8.34
N MET A 82 11.40 -1.45 8.99
CA MET A 82 11.71 -2.16 10.24
C MET A 82 12.79 -3.23 10.05
N ARG A 83 12.77 -3.94 8.92
CA ARG A 83 13.81 -4.92 8.59
C ARG A 83 15.15 -4.27 8.18
N GLY A 84 15.08 -3.12 7.53
CA GLY A 84 16.23 -2.34 7.04
C GLY A 84 16.96 -1.54 8.13
N ALA A 85 16.33 -1.34 9.30
CA ALA A 85 17.03 -0.88 10.50
C ALA A 85 18.18 -1.83 10.91
N ASP A 86 18.15 -3.08 10.44
CA ASP A 86 19.25 -4.08 10.57
C ASP A 86 20.27 -4.01 9.40
N GLY A 87 20.38 -2.88 8.71
CA GLY A 87 21.47 -2.58 7.76
C GLY A 87 21.46 -3.30 6.41
N ASN A 88 20.39 -4.03 6.04
CA ASN A 88 20.25 -4.64 4.72
C ASN A 88 19.08 -4.02 3.94
N TYR A 89 19.34 -3.01 3.12
CA TYR A 89 18.37 -2.44 2.18
C TYR A 89 18.86 -2.60 0.73
N GLY A 90 18.21 -3.48 -0.03
CA GLY A 90 18.23 -3.44 -1.49
C GLY A 90 16.98 -2.69 -1.97
N LEU A 91 17.17 -1.64 -2.77
CA LEU A 91 16.06 -0.96 -3.47
C LEU A 91 15.26 -1.97 -4.33
N GLU A 92 15.91 -3.02 -4.82
CA GLU A 92 15.32 -4.15 -5.55
C GLU A 92 14.47 -5.09 -4.68
N ASP A 93 14.73 -5.23 -3.38
CA ASP A 93 13.94 -6.10 -2.49
C ASP A 93 12.54 -5.54 -2.23
N THR A 94 12.41 -4.21 -2.11
CA THR A 94 11.10 -3.55 -2.03
C THR A 94 10.33 -3.72 -3.34
N ALA A 95 10.97 -3.49 -4.49
CA ALA A 95 10.35 -3.67 -5.80
C ALA A 95 9.88 -5.12 -5.99
N ASN A 96 10.72 -6.10 -5.64
CA ASN A 96 10.41 -7.52 -5.80
C ASN A 96 9.34 -8.00 -4.82
N THR A 97 9.27 -7.48 -3.58
CA THR A 97 8.18 -7.81 -2.64
C THR A 97 6.85 -7.16 -3.03
N VAL A 98 6.86 -5.90 -3.49
CA VAL A 98 5.65 -5.23 -3.98
C VAL A 98 5.15 -5.90 -5.26
N HIS A 99 6.05 -6.23 -6.20
CA HIS A 99 5.73 -7.07 -7.37
C HIS A 99 5.25 -8.44 -6.92
N ALA A 100 5.88 -9.06 -5.92
CA ALA A 100 5.54 -10.39 -5.46
C ALA A 100 4.13 -10.48 -4.82
N GLU A 101 3.64 -9.37 -4.29
CA GLU A 101 2.29 -9.29 -3.75
C GLU A 101 1.28 -8.75 -4.77
N ALA A 102 1.74 -8.00 -5.78
CA ALA A 102 0.91 -7.57 -6.90
C ALA A 102 0.37 -8.76 -7.71
N TRP A 103 1.13 -9.87 -7.87
CA TRP A 103 0.58 -11.09 -8.50
C TRP A 103 -0.42 -11.82 -7.59
N LYS A 104 -0.22 -11.84 -6.26
CA LYS A 104 -1.20 -12.41 -5.33
C LYS A 104 -2.54 -11.67 -5.39
N GLN A 105 -2.51 -10.33 -5.43
CA GLN A 105 -3.74 -9.53 -5.54
C GLN A 105 -4.40 -9.66 -6.92
N ARG A 106 -3.63 -9.84 -8.00
CA ARG A 106 -4.19 -10.11 -9.33
C ARG A 106 -4.82 -11.50 -9.46
N ILE A 107 -4.34 -12.48 -8.69
CA ILE A 107 -4.93 -13.82 -8.57
C ILE A 107 -6.22 -13.79 -7.74
N LEU A 108 -6.29 -12.98 -6.68
CA LEU A 108 -7.43 -12.98 -5.76
C LEU A 108 -8.53 -11.96 -6.10
N HIS A 109 -8.18 -10.84 -6.76
CA HIS A 109 -9.13 -9.80 -7.16
C HIS A 109 -9.39 -9.77 -8.67
N GLY A 110 -8.93 -10.78 -9.41
CA GLY A 110 -9.58 -11.14 -10.67
C GLY A 110 -11.07 -11.40 -10.41
N PRO A 111 -11.98 -11.02 -11.32
CA PRO A 111 -13.41 -11.09 -11.05
C PRO A 111 -13.75 -12.52 -10.67
N THR A 112 -14.29 -12.68 -9.46
CA THR A 112 -14.76 -13.91 -8.79
C THR A 112 -15.07 -15.07 -9.74
N LEU A 113 -14.06 -15.83 -10.15
CA LEU A 113 -14.23 -17.08 -10.88
C LEU A 113 -14.09 -18.22 -9.87
N ASN A 114 -15.23 -18.83 -9.61
CA ASN A 114 -15.48 -19.93 -8.70
C ASN A 114 -14.35 -20.98 -8.71
N VAL A 115 -13.83 -21.29 -7.52
CA VAL A 115 -12.69 -22.19 -7.22
C VAL A 115 -12.81 -23.58 -7.87
N LYS A 116 -14.01 -24.01 -8.28
CA LYS A 116 -14.20 -25.30 -8.97
C LYS A 116 -13.50 -25.43 -10.32
N TYR A 117 -13.11 -24.33 -10.98
CA TYR A 117 -12.52 -24.42 -12.33
C TYR A 117 -10.99 -24.39 -12.37
N VAL A 118 -10.30 -23.98 -11.30
CA VAL A 118 -8.82 -23.84 -11.30
C VAL A 118 -8.11 -25.19 -11.47
N HIS A 119 -8.77 -26.29 -11.07
CA HIS A 119 -8.18 -27.63 -11.11
C HIS A 119 -8.27 -28.32 -12.48
N ARG A 120 -8.87 -27.69 -13.49
CA ARG A 120 -9.09 -28.30 -14.81
C ARG A 120 -8.19 -27.73 -15.91
N ILE A 121 -7.12 -27.03 -15.53
CA ILE A 121 -6.04 -26.65 -16.46
C ILE A 121 -5.22 -27.92 -16.73
N LYS A 122 -5.43 -28.50 -17.91
CA LYS A 122 -4.71 -29.69 -18.35
C LYS A 122 -3.24 -29.32 -18.52
N VAL A 123 -2.34 -30.16 -18.00
CA VAL A 123 -0.87 -30.16 -18.26
C VAL A 123 -0.50 -29.88 -19.72
N HIS A 124 -1.37 -30.26 -20.66
CA HIS A 124 -1.23 -30.00 -22.08
C HIS A 124 -1.13 -28.50 -22.46
N GLU A 125 -1.76 -27.61 -21.68
CA GLU A 125 -1.71 -26.16 -21.92
C GLU A 125 -0.40 -25.54 -21.41
N ILE A 126 0.15 -26.08 -20.32
CA ILE A 126 1.49 -25.73 -19.80
C ILE A 126 2.58 -26.12 -20.80
N VAL A 127 2.50 -27.30 -21.41
CA VAL A 127 3.46 -27.75 -22.43
C VAL A 127 3.40 -26.88 -23.69
N ARG A 128 2.22 -26.36 -24.05
CA ARG A 128 2.07 -25.46 -25.20
C ARG A 128 2.75 -24.12 -24.97
N LEU A 129 2.66 -23.57 -23.75
CA LEU A 129 3.27 -22.30 -23.40
C LEU A 129 4.79 -22.38 -23.32
N THR A 130 5.36 -23.50 -22.83
CA THR A 130 6.82 -23.68 -22.79
C THR A 130 7.43 -23.89 -24.17
N MET A 131 6.73 -24.53 -25.11
CA MET A 131 7.21 -24.68 -26.49
C MET A 131 7.32 -23.36 -27.25
N VAL A 132 6.42 -22.39 -27.00
CA VAL A 132 6.48 -21.07 -27.66
C VAL A 132 7.67 -20.24 -27.17
N TYR A 133 8.07 -20.38 -25.90
CA TYR A 133 9.15 -19.59 -25.31
C TYR A 133 10.56 -20.07 -25.67
N LEU A 134 10.75 -21.33 -26.08
CA LEU A 134 12.08 -21.89 -26.37
C LEU A 134 12.46 -21.89 -27.86
N ALA A 135 11.56 -21.48 -28.76
CA ALA A 135 11.81 -21.51 -30.20
C ALA A 135 12.69 -20.38 -30.82
N PRO A 136 13.00 -19.22 -30.19
CA PRO A 136 13.80 -18.21 -30.90
C PRO A 136 15.33 -18.41 -30.85
N TRP A 137 15.87 -19.34 -30.05
CA TRP A 137 17.32 -19.48 -29.85
C TRP A 137 17.98 -20.41 -30.88
N HIS A 138 17.76 -20.26 -32.20
CA HIS A 138 18.57 -20.97 -33.21
C HIS A 138 18.55 -20.35 -34.62
N PHE A 139 18.50 -19.02 -34.74
CA PHE A 139 18.71 -18.36 -36.04
C PHE A 139 19.46 -17.03 -35.88
N ASN A 140 20.79 -17.11 -35.70
CA ASN A 140 21.84 -16.39 -36.44
C ASN A 140 23.20 -16.66 -35.79
#